data_AF-A0A951KX98-F1
#
_entry.id   AF-A0A951KX98-F1
#
_cell.length_a   1.000
_cell.length_b   1.000
_cell.length_c   1.000
_cell.angle_alpha   90.00
_cell.angle_beta   90.00
_cell.angle_gamma   90.00
#
_symmetry.space_group_name_H-M   'P 1'
#
loop_
_entity.id
_entity.type
_entity.pdbx_description
1 polymer ?
#
loop_
_entity_poly.entity_id
_entity_poly.type
_entity_poly.pdbx_seq_one_letter_code
_entity_poly.pdbx_strand_id
1 'polypeptide(L)'
;MRKAKDKPGRMSAQETLELWQQYKQTGDARIRDRLVLTFAPMVKYIVYKKAREIPARCEVDDFISCGLEALIRSIDRYDPAKGATLEQFAWTRIHGAVLDELRRNDWAPRSLRRWDRDINKANEQFVGLYGRKPTREELSESLGISTTDLITRQDEIARSHVGSLNTVVLAEDDTTIERIDTLHSEDRECDPEHAAMRSDAKARFRQAFERLPERERKVAVLLYVYNLTLREIGEILGVTESRVCQIHGQITKKLRAELEVDEQLFSEVA
;
A
#
# COMPACT_ATOMS: atom_id res chain seq x y z
N MET A 1 -33.00 39.33 19.42
CA MET A 1 -31.66 39.90 19.12
C MET A 1 -30.60 39.07 19.84
N ARG A 2 -29.90 38.18 19.13
CA ARG A 2 -28.76 37.43 19.68
C ARG A 2 -27.53 38.35 19.65
N LYS A 3 -26.96 38.65 20.82
CA LYS A 3 -25.71 39.42 20.94
C LYS A 3 -24.61 38.70 20.15
N ALA A 4 -23.99 39.40 19.19
CA ALA A 4 -22.77 38.97 18.54
C ALA A 4 -21.69 38.82 19.61
N LYS A 5 -21.17 37.60 19.79
CA LYS A 5 -20.00 37.34 20.63
C LYS A 5 -18.83 38.15 20.07
N ASP A 6 -18.29 39.01 20.92
CA ASP A 6 -17.06 39.77 20.69
C ASP A 6 -15.97 38.78 20.27
N LYS A 7 -15.55 38.84 19.01
CA LYS A 7 -14.38 38.07 18.56
C LYS A 7 -13.16 38.80 19.12
N PRO A 8 -12.34 38.18 20.00
CA PRO A 8 -11.17 38.85 20.51
C PRO A 8 -10.31 39.30 19.32
N GLY A 9 -10.06 40.61 19.24
CA GLY A 9 -9.20 41.19 18.21
C GLY A 9 -7.84 40.52 18.20
N ARG A 10 -7.25 40.36 17.02
CA ARG A 10 -5.92 39.77 16.87
C ARG A 10 -4.91 40.65 17.63
N MET A 11 -4.28 40.07 18.66
CA MET A 11 -3.26 40.78 19.44
C MET A 11 -2.10 41.21 18.55
N SER A 12 -1.54 42.38 18.81
CA SER A 12 -0.37 42.87 18.08
C SER A 12 0.89 42.08 18.47
N ALA A 13 1.93 42.15 17.62
CA ALA A 13 3.22 41.52 17.92
C ALA A 13 3.85 42.08 19.22
N GLN A 14 3.60 43.34 19.53
CA GLN A 14 4.08 44.00 20.75
C GLN A 14 3.33 43.50 21.99
N GLU A 15 2.00 43.43 21.93
CA GLU A 15 1.17 42.92 23.04
C GLU A 15 1.46 41.45 23.36
N THR A 16 1.69 40.63 22.33
CA THR A 16 2.06 39.22 22.51
C THR A 16 3.46 39.06 23.11
N LEU A 17 4.40 39.95 22.78
CA LEU A 17 5.73 39.97 23.38
C LEU A 17 5.67 40.38 24.86
N GLU A 18 4.91 41.42 25.20
CA GLU A 18 4.72 41.86 26.58
C GLU A 18 4.08 40.77 27.46
N LEU A 19 3.04 40.11 26.93
CA LEU A 19 2.39 39.00 27.62
C LEU A 19 3.36 37.81 27.83
N TRP A 20 4.23 37.55 26.85
CA TRP A 20 5.26 36.52 26.98
C TRP A 20 6.35 36.88 28.00
N GLN A 21 6.79 38.15 28.03
CA GLN A 21 7.74 38.63 29.04
C GLN A 21 7.16 38.50 30.45
N GLN A 22 5.88 38.86 30.62
CA GLN A 22 5.17 38.68 31.89
C GLN A 22 5.15 37.19 32.30
N TYR A 23 4.84 36.29 31.37
CA TYR A 23 4.89 34.84 31.61
C TYR A 23 6.29 34.38 32.05
N LYS A 24 7.36 34.87 31.42
CA LYS A 24 8.74 34.50 31.79
C LYS A 24 9.16 35.01 33.16
N GLN A 25 8.63 36.14 33.60
CA GLN A 25 8.92 36.70 34.92
C GLN A 25 8.12 36.02 36.04
N THR A 26 6.84 35.72 35.80
CA THR A 26 5.93 35.21 36.85
C THR A 26 5.80 33.69 36.87
N GLY A 27 6.01 33.02 35.74
CA GLY A 27 5.72 31.59 35.57
C GLY A 27 4.23 31.24 35.65
N ASP A 28 3.33 32.22 35.61
CA ASP A 28 1.89 31.99 35.80
C ASP A 28 1.28 31.19 34.63
N ALA A 29 0.70 30.04 34.96
CA ALA A 29 0.03 29.16 34.02
C ALA A 29 -1.12 29.87 33.28
N ARG A 30 -1.84 30.80 33.92
CA ARG A 30 -2.95 31.53 33.28
C ARG A 30 -2.48 32.40 32.12
N ILE A 31 -1.28 32.96 32.21
CA ILE A 31 -0.68 33.78 31.15
C ILE A 31 -0.25 32.88 29.99
N ARG A 32 0.36 31.73 30.29
CA ARG A 32 0.67 30.72 29.27
C ARG A 32 -0.57 30.24 28.53
N ASP A 33 -1.64 29.92 29.26
CA ASP A 33 -2.89 29.45 28.67
C ASP A 33 -3.51 30.53 27.78
N ARG A 34 -3.44 31.80 28.17
CA ARG A 34 -3.86 32.93 27.34
C ARG A 34 -3.04 33.00 26.04
N LEU A 35 -1.71 32.88 26.10
CA LEU A 35 -0.85 32.83 24.90
C LEU A 35 -1.19 31.66 23.99
N VAL A 36 -1.40 30.46 24.56
CA VAL A 36 -1.80 29.26 23.81
C VAL A 36 -3.13 29.49 23.10
N LEU A 37 -4.14 30.01 23.79
CA LEU A 37 -5.45 30.29 23.20
C LEU A 37 -5.40 31.34 22.09
N THR A 38 -4.53 32.36 22.22
CA THR A 38 -4.30 33.38 21.18
C THR A 38 -3.76 32.75 19.89
N PHE A 39 -2.83 31.80 19.98
CA PHE A 39 -2.19 31.17 18.82
C PHE A 39 -2.82 29.84 18.37
N ALA A 40 -3.75 29.26 19.13
CA ALA A 40 -4.43 28.00 18.76
C ALA A 40 -5.12 28.04 17.37
N PRO A 41 -5.76 29.15 16.94
CA PRO A 41 -6.31 29.23 15.57
C PRO A 41 -5.25 29.10 14.47
N MET A 42 -4.02 29.56 14.73
CA MET A 42 -2.89 29.42 13.79
C MET A 42 -2.51 27.95 13.61
N VAL A 43 -2.53 27.15 14.68
CA VAL A 43 -2.30 25.69 14.59
C VAL A 43 -3.34 25.06 13.67
N LYS A 44 -4.63 25.34 13.88
CA LYS A 44 -5.70 24.84 13.01
C LYS A 44 -5.47 25.24 11.55
N TYR A 45 -5.13 26.50 11.30
CA TYR A 45 -4.84 26.98 9.95
C TYR A 45 -3.70 26.19 9.28
N ILE A 46 -2.58 25.98 9.98
CA ILE A 46 -1.43 25.24 9.46
C ILE A 46 -1.82 23.79 9.12
N VAL A 47 -2.55 23.12 10.01
CA VAL A 47 -2.99 21.73 9.81
C VAL A 47 -3.99 21.63 8.64
N TYR A 48 -5.00 22.48 8.58
CA TYR A 48 -5.99 22.44 7.49
C TYR A 48 -5.38 22.75 6.13
N LYS A 49 -4.36 23.62 6.05
CA LYS A 49 -3.59 23.85 4.82
C LYS A 49 -2.91 22.56 4.32
N LYS A 50 -2.64 21.62 5.21
CA LYS A 50 -2.01 20.32 4.96
C LYS A 50 -2.99 19.15 5.00
N ALA A 51 -4.29 19.40 5.14
CA ALA A 51 -5.30 18.34 5.27
C ALA A 51 -5.31 17.35 4.09
N ARG A 52 -5.00 17.83 2.87
CA ARG A 52 -4.90 16.97 1.67
C ARG A 52 -3.70 16.02 1.67
N GLU A 53 -2.67 16.32 2.47
CA GLU A 53 -1.47 15.51 2.64
C GLU A 53 -1.61 14.50 3.79
N ILE A 54 -2.65 14.63 4.62
CA ILE A 54 -2.94 13.71 5.72
C ILE A 54 -3.45 12.39 5.15
N PRO A 55 -2.85 11.23 5.49
CA PRO A 55 -3.35 9.94 5.06
C PRO A 55 -4.79 9.70 5.50
N ALA A 56 -5.61 9.06 4.65
CA ALA A 56 -7.02 8.81 4.94
C ALA A 56 -7.28 7.97 6.21
N ARG A 57 -6.25 7.27 6.72
CA ARG A 57 -6.31 6.49 7.97
C ARG A 57 -6.11 7.33 9.24
N CYS A 58 -5.67 8.59 9.12
CA CYS A 58 -5.34 9.45 10.25
C CYS A 58 -6.41 10.53 10.41
N GLU A 59 -6.69 10.91 11.66
CA GLU A 59 -7.63 11.99 11.95
C GLU A 59 -6.94 13.35 11.96
N VAL A 60 -7.62 14.38 11.44
CA VAL A 60 -7.08 15.75 11.42
C VAL A 60 -6.82 16.27 12.85
N ASP A 61 -7.63 15.83 13.81
CA ASP A 61 -7.54 16.25 15.21
C ASP A 61 -6.24 15.77 15.90
N ASP A 62 -5.64 14.66 15.45
CA ASP A 62 -4.33 14.20 15.93
C ASP A 62 -3.23 15.19 15.56
N PHE A 63 -3.25 15.71 14.33
CA PHE A 63 -2.29 16.71 13.86
C PHE A 63 -2.50 18.06 14.55
N ILE A 64 -3.75 18.43 14.86
CA ILE A 64 -4.05 19.62 15.66
C ILE A 64 -3.44 19.45 17.06
N SER A 65 -3.59 18.28 17.68
CA SER A 65 -3.02 17.97 19.00
C SER A 65 -1.49 18.06 19.00
N CYS A 66 -0.84 17.47 17.99
CA CYS A 66 0.62 17.58 17.79
C CYS A 66 1.07 19.03 17.59
N GLY A 67 0.34 19.81 16.78
CA GLY A 67 0.62 21.23 16.58
C GLY A 67 0.43 22.07 17.84
N LEU A 68 -0.56 21.76 18.68
CA LEU A 68 -0.79 22.43 19.97
C LEU A 68 0.34 22.12 20.95
N GLU A 69 0.83 20.89 20.99
CA GLU A 69 2.00 20.53 21.80
C GLU A 69 3.25 21.30 21.34
N ALA A 70 3.47 21.40 20.03
CA ALA A 70 4.56 22.18 19.45
C ALA A 70 4.44 23.68 19.76
N LEU A 71 3.21 24.22 19.79
CA LEU A 71 2.95 25.60 20.19
C LEU A 71 3.34 25.84 21.65
N ILE A 72 2.91 24.97 22.58
CA ILE A 72 3.26 25.06 24.01
C ILE A 72 4.78 25.06 24.17
N ARG A 73 5.47 24.09 23.55
CA ARG A 73 6.94 24.02 23.57
C ARG A 73 7.62 25.24 22.96
N SER A 74 6.99 25.88 21.97
CA SER A 74 7.52 27.08 21.32
C SER A 74 7.39 28.31 22.20
N ILE A 75 6.26 28.47 22.92
CA ILE A 75 6.09 29.53 23.93
C ILE A 75 7.17 29.40 25.02
N ASP A 76 7.46 28.17 25.45
CA ASP A 76 8.46 27.91 26.48
C ASP A 76 9.91 28.19 26.02
N ARG A 77 10.23 27.97 24.74
CA ARG A 77 11.60 28.07 24.20
C ARG A 77 11.87 29.32 23.36
N TYR A 78 10.89 30.19 23.20
CA TYR A 78 11.05 31.43 22.44
C TYR A 78 12.13 32.32 23.06
N ASP A 79 12.85 33.03 22.20
CA ASP A 79 13.91 33.95 22.58
C ASP A 79 13.83 35.20 21.69
N PRO A 80 13.42 36.36 22.22
CA PRO A 80 13.27 37.59 21.45
C PRO A 80 14.61 38.15 20.96
N ALA A 81 15.74 37.79 21.57
CA ALA A 81 17.06 38.28 21.14
C ALA A 81 17.45 37.78 19.74
N LYS A 82 16.78 36.72 19.24
CA LYS A 82 17.02 36.15 17.92
C LYS A 82 16.29 36.87 16.77
N GLY A 83 15.52 37.92 17.08
CA GLY A 83 14.98 38.85 16.08
C GLY A 83 13.73 38.38 15.32
N ALA A 84 13.25 37.15 15.53
CA ALA A 84 11.97 36.68 15.00
C ALA A 84 10.84 36.98 15.99
N THR A 85 9.64 37.31 15.52
CA THR A 85 8.47 37.43 16.42
C THR A 85 8.05 36.07 16.97
N LEU A 86 7.35 36.05 18.11
CA LEU A 86 6.82 34.82 18.70
C LEU A 86 5.95 34.04 17.70
N GLU A 87 5.13 34.76 16.91
CA GLU A 87 4.29 34.16 15.87
C GLU A 87 5.13 33.47 14.79
N GLN A 88 6.15 34.15 14.24
CA GLN A 88 7.03 33.59 13.20
C GLN A 88 7.82 32.36 13.71
N PHE A 89 8.32 32.43 14.95
CA PHE A 89 9.02 31.33 15.59
C PHE A 89 8.09 30.12 15.79
N ALA A 90 6.92 30.34 16.41
CA ALA A 90 5.95 29.30 16.65
C ALA A 90 5.45 28.67 15.34
N TRP A 91 5.18 29.49 14.32
CA TRP A 91 4.76 29.01 12.98
C TRP A 91 5.72 27.96 12.43
N THR A 92 7.02 28.27 12.42
CA THR A 92 8.05 27.38 11.88
C THR A 92 8.12 26.06 12.65
N ARG A 93 7.97 26.11 13.97
CA ARG A 93 8.02 24.94 14.86
C ARG A 93 6.78 24.07 14.76
N ILE A 94 5.59 24.67 14.69
CA ILE A 94 4.31 23.98 14.51
C ILE A 94 4.29 23.30 13.14
N HIS A 95 4.66 24.02 12.07
CA HIS A 95 4.74 23.44 10.73
C HIS A 95 5.73 22.27 10.67
N GLY A 96 6.89 22.41 11.33
CA GLY A 96 7.86 21.32 11.46
C GLY A 96 7.28 20.09 12.17
N ALA A 97 6.60 20.29 13.31
CA ALA A 97 5.99 19.20 14.08
C ALA A 97 4.90 18.46 13.30
N VAL A 98 4.02 19.19 12.61
CA VAL A 98 2.97 18.60 11.75
C VAL A 98 3.61 17.79 10.61
N LEU A 99 4.67 18.30 9.98
CA LEU A 99 5.40 17.55 8.95
C LEU A 99 6.10 16.30 9.50
N ASP A 100 6.67 16.37 10.70
CA ASP A 100 7.29 15.22 11.34
C ASP A 100 6.26 14.16 11.70
N GLU A 101 5.06 14.56 12.11
CA GLU A 101 3.95 13.64 12.37
C GLU A 101 3.41 13.00 11.09
N LEU A 102 3.31 13.77 10.00
CA LEU A 102 2.96 13.24 8.68
C LEU A 102 3.99 12.18 8.24
N ARG A 103 5.28 12.45 8.45
CA ARG A 103 6.37 11.51 8.12
C ARG A 103 6.39 10.27 9.00
N ARG A 104 6.03 10.39 10.28
CA ARG A 104 5.94 9.24 11.19
C ARG A 104 4.84 8.27 10.73
N ASN A 105 3.74 8.85 10.24
CA ASN A 105 2.61 8.07 9.75
C ASN A 105 2.81 7.58 8.32
N ASP A 106 3.69 8.18 7.51
CA ASP A 106 3.99 7.73 6.15
C ASP A 106 4.89 6.47 6.16
N TRP A 107 4.39 5.39 5.57
CA TRP A 107 5.14 4.13 5.48
C TRP A 107 6.21 4.15 4.37
N ALA A 108 6.12 5.11 3.45
CA ALA A 108 7.04 5.25 2.33
C ALA A 108 8.42 5.78 2.77
N PRO A 109 9.54 5.23 2.27
CA PRO A 109 10.87 5.73 2.58
C PRO A 109 11.08 7.21 2.16
N ARG A 110 11.92 7.94 2.92
CA ARG A 110 12.26 9.34 2.62
C ARG A 110 12.88 9.53 1.24
N SER A 111 13.70 8.58 0.79
CA SER A 111 14.30 8.59 -0.55
C SER A 111 13.24 8.52 -1.64
N LEU A 112 12.20 7.70 -1.44
CA LEU A 112 11.10 7.55 -2.38
C LEU A 112 10.29 8.86 -2.51
N ARG A 113 9.94 9.50 -1.38
CA ARG A 113 9.26 10.81 -1.39
C ARG A 113 10.12 11.94 -1.95
N ARG A 114 11.45 11.84 -1.86
CA ARG A 114 12.36 12.78 -2.50
C ARG A 114 12.30 12.64 -4.01
N TRP A 115 12.38 11.41 -4.52
CA TRP A 115 12.22 11.11 -5.94
C TRP A 115 10.88 11.61 -6.49
N ASP A 116 9.78 11.38 -5.79
CA ASP A 116 8.46 11.89 -6.18
C ASP A 116 8.44 13.42 -6.34
N ARG A 117 9.02 14.16 -5.39
CA ARG A 117 9.16 15.63 -5.50
C ARG A 117 10.07 16.04 -6.65
N ASP A 118 11.19 15.35 -6.84
CA ASP A 118 12.16 15.69 -7.88
C ASP A 118 11.55 15.44 -9.29
N ILE A 119 10.82 14.34 -9.46
CA ILE A 119 10.06 14.00 -10.68
C ILE A 119 8.96 15.03 -10.95
N ASN A 120 8.16 15.39 -9.94
CA ASN A 120 7.10 16.39 -10.09
C ASN A 120 7.66 17.78 -10.42
N LYS A 121 8.76 18.17 -9.78
CA LYS A 121 9.44 19.43 -10.06
C LYS A 121 10.01 19.46 -11.49
N ALA A 122 10.63 18.37 -11.95
CA ALA A 122 11.12 18.27 -13.32
C ALA A 122 9.97 18.36 -14.34
N ASN A 123 8.84 17.70 -14.06
CA ASN A 123 7.62 17.81 -14.87
C ASN A 123 7.10 19.26 -14.94
N GLU A 124 6.95 19.94 -13.79
CA GLU A 124 6.46 21.32 -13.74
C GLU A 124 7.40 22.28 -14.48
N GLN A 125 8.71 22.12 -14.31
CA GLN A 125 9.71 22.91 -15.02
C GLN A 125 9.65 22.69 -16.53
N PHE A 126 9.49 21.44 -16.97
CA PHE A 126 9.38 21.11 -18.39
C PHE A 126 8.10 21.70 -19.00
N VAL A 127 6.96 21.57 -18.33
CA VAL A 127 5.69 22.17 -18.77
C VAL A 127 5.81 23.70 -18.84
N GLY A 128 6.47 24.32 -17.86
CA GLY A 128 6.70 25.77 -17.87
C GLY A 128 7.56 26.25 -19.04
N LEU A 129 8.54 25.46 -19.47
CA LEU A 129 9.45 25.81 -20.57
C LEU A 129 8.87 25.48 -21.96
N TYR A 130 8.20 24.34 -22.10
CA TYR A 130 7.81 23.78 -23.40
C TYR A 130 6.29 23.78 -23.65
N GLY A 131 5.47 24.13 -22.66
CA GLY A 131 4.00 24.17 -22.79
C GLY A 131 3.33 22.80 -22.96
N ARG A 132 4.07 21.71 -22.79
CA ARG A 132 3.58 20.32 -22.88
C ARG A 132 4.22 19.44 -21.81
N LYS A 133 3.67 18.25 -21.58
CA LYS A 133 4.28 17.24 -20.71
C LYS A 133 5.53 16.63 -21.37
N PRO A 134 6.59 16.30 -20.61
CA PRO A 134 7.75 15.60 -21.14
C PRO A 134 7.41 14.15 -21.50
N THR A 135 8.14 13.60 -22.47
CA THR A 135 8.24 12.16 -22.71
C THR A 135 9.07 11.49 -21.61
N ARG A 136 9.03 10.16 -21.52
CA ARG A 136 9.78 9.43 -20.49
C ARG A 136 11.28 9.62 -20.65
N GLU A 137 11.75 9.69 -21.89
CA GLU A 137 13.14 9.91 -22.26
C GLU A 137 13.60 11.33 -21.88
N GLU A 138 12.81 12.35 -22.21
CA GLU A 138 13.11 13.74 -21.84
C GLU A 138 13.13 13.93 -20.32
N LEU A 139 12.20 13.26 -19.62
CA LEU A 139 12.11 13.33 -18.17
C LEU A 139 13.29 12.62 -17.50
N SER A 140 13.68 11.43 -17.97
CA SER A 140 14.83 10.70 -17.43
C SER A 140 16.14 11.45 -17.67
N GLU A 141 16.30 12.07 -18.85
CA GLU A 141 17.44 12.94 -19.17
C GLU A 141 17.51 14.15 -18.24
N SER A 142 16.37 14.83 -17.99
CA SER A 142 16.33 15.99 -17.09
C SER A 142 16.72 15.65 -15.64
N LEU A 143 16.49 14.39 -15.23
CA LEU A 143 16.80 13.87 -13.90
C LEU A 143 18.19 13.21 -13.83
N GLY A 144 18.86 13.01 -14.96
CA GLY A 144 20.17 12.36 -15.04
C GLY A 144 20.14 10.87 -14.70
N ILE A 145 19.04 10.17 -14.99
CA ILE A 145 18.87 8.74 -14.71
C ILE A 145 18.48 7.96 -15.97
N SER A 146 18.58 6.63 -15.91
CA SER A 146 18.10 5.79 -17.01
C SER A 146 16.56 5.76 -17.07
N THR A 147 16.01 5.53 -18.26
CA THR A 147 14.54 5.39 -18.43
C THR A 147 14.00 4.19 -17.65
N THR A 148 14.77 3.11 -17.52
CA THR A 148 14.41 1.93 -16.69
C THR A 148 14.35 2.26 -15.20
N ASP A 149 15.29 3.07 -14.70
CA ASP A 149 15.27 3.53 -13.31
C ASP A 149 14.07 4.45 -13.08
N LEU A 150 13.76 5.35 -14.01
CA LEU A 150 12.59 6.23 -13.92
C LEU A 150 11.30 5.41 -13.79
N ILE A 151 11.11 4.38 -14.63
CA ILE A 151 9.93 3.49 -14.56
C ILE A 151 9.88 2.80 -13.20
N THR A 152 11.00 2.22 -12.76
CA THR A 152 11.07 1.52 -11.47
C THR A 152 10.69 2.45 -10.31
N ARG A 153 11.20 3.69 -10.31
CA ARG A 153 10.87 4.70 -9.30
C ARG A 153 9.41 5.14 -9.37
N GLN A 154 8.87 5.35 -10.56
CA GLN A 154 7.45 5.67 -10.74
C GLN A 154 6.56 4.54 -10.22
N ASP A 155 6.93 3.29 -10.45
CA ASP A 155 6.20 2.12 -9.94
C ASP A 155 6.30 1.99 -8.42
N GLU A 156 7.48 2.23 -7.83
CA GLU A 156 7.66 2.28 -6.38
C GLU A 156 6.80 3.39 -5.75
N ILE A 157 6.75 4.57 -6.37
CA ILE A 157 5.91 5.69 -5.92
C ILE A 157 4.43 5.30 -6.03
N ALA A 158 4.00 4.72 -7.15
CA ALA A 158 2.62 4.28 -7.36
C ALA A 158 2.20 3.26 -6.28
N ARG A 159 3.04 2.26 -6.00
CA ARG A 159 2.81 1.27 -4.91
C ARG A 159 2.80 1.90 -3.52
N SER A 160 3.44 3.04 -3.32
CA SER A 160 3.46 3.75 -2.04
C SER A 160 2.11 4.40 -1.68
N HIS A 161 1.26 4.62 -2.69
CA HIS A 161 -0.06 5.21 -2.48
C HIS A 161 -1.03 4.18 -1.92
N VAL A 162 -1.48 4.41 -0.69
CA VAL A 162 -2.57 3.62 -0.08
C VAL A 162 -3.88 4.33 -0.39
N GLY A 163 -4.63 3.78 -1.36
CA GLY A 163 -5.98 4.22 -1.69
C GLY A 163 -7.05 3.40 -0.95
N SER A 164 -8.24 3.97 -0.75
CA SER A 164 -9.39 3.19 -0.26
C SER A 164 -9.90 2.25 -1.36
N LEU A 165 -10.16 1.00 -1.00
CA LEU A 165 -10.81 0.03 -1.89
C LEU A 165 -12.29 0.38 -2.14
N ASN A 166 -12.93 1.06 -1.20
CA ASN A 166 -14.31 1.54 -1.31
C ASN A 166 -14.39 2.87 -2.09
N THR A 167 -13.29 3.30 -2.74
CA THR A 167 -13.35 4.49 -3.58
C THR A 167 -14.16 4.15 -4.81
N VAL A 168 -15.16 4.98 -5.09
CA VAL A 168 -15.97 4.87 -6.29
C VAL A 168 -15.13 5.20 -7.53
N VAL A 169 -15.16 4.31 -8.52
CA VAL A 169 -14.49 4.41 -9.82
C VAL A 169 -15.48 4.15 -10.94
N LEU A 170 -15.17 4.66 -12.13
CA LEU A 170 -15.92 4.38 -13.35
C LEU A 170 -15.36 3.10 -13.99
N ALA A 171 -16.24 2.13 -14.21
CA ALA A 171 -15.94 0.92 -14.96
C ALA A 171 -15.90 1.21 -16.48
N GLU A 172 -15.46 0.23 -17.27
CA GLU A 172 -15.38 0.34 -18.73
C GLU A 172 -16.75 0.54 -19.40
N ASP A 173 -17.83 0.12 -18.74
CA ASP A 173 -19.22 0.28 -19.17
C ASP A 173 -19.88 1.57 -18.63
N ASP A 174 -19.08 2.52 -18.14
CA ASP A 174 -19.53 3.80 -17.55
C ASP A 174 -20.37 3.62 -16.27
N THR A 175 -20.37 2.41 -15.69
CA THR A 175 -21.02 2.16 -14.40
C THR A 175 -20.15 2.61 -13.25
N THR A 176 -20.81 3.01 -12.17
CA THR A 176 -20.17 3.51 -10.96
C THR A 176 -20.02 2.35 -9.98
N ILE A 177 -18.80 1.84 -9.81
CA ILE A 177 -18.50 0.68 -8.94
C ILE A 177 -17.43 1.04 -7.91
N GLU A 178 -17.26 0.20 -6.89
CA GLU A 178 -16.16 0.38 -5.95
C GLU A 178 -14.86 -0.16 -6.55
N ARG A 179 -13.71 0.43 -6.19
CA ARG A 179 -12.41 -0.02 -6.69
C ARG A 179 -12.15 -1.49 -6.37
N ILE A 180 -12.69 -2.01 -5.26
CA ILE A 180 -12.57 -3.44 -4.93
C ILE A 180 -13.13 -4.35 -6.02
N ASP A 181 -14.20 -3.92 -6.70
CA ASP A 181 -14.87 -4.71 -7.73
C ASP A 181 -14.08 -4.76 -9.05
N THR A 182 -13.11 -3.84 -9.23
CA THR A 182 -12.18 -3.85 -10.38
C THR A 182 -10.97 -4.76 -10.20
N LEU A 183 -10.77 -5.31 -9.00
CA LEU A 183 -9.59 -6.12 -8.70
C LEU A 183 -9.87 -7.58 -9.00
N HIS A 184 -9.12 -8.14 -9.95
CA HIS A 184 -9.14 -9.57 -10.22
C HIS A 184 -8.23 -10.31 -9.23
N SER A 185 -8.71 -11.46 -8.74
CA SER A 185 -7.83 -12.40 -8.04
C SER A 185 -6.89 -13.06 -9.04
N GLU A 186 -5.60 -13.11 -8.70
CA GLU A 186 -4.63 -13.93 -9.43
C GLU A 186 -4.72 -15.41 -9.02
N ASP A 187 -5.46 -15.72 -7.95
CA ASP A 187 -5.69 -17.09 -7.51
C ASP A 187 -6.68 -17.79 -8.45
N ARG A 188 -6.15 -18.70 -9.27
CA ARG A 188 -6.92 -19.56 -10.17
C ARG A 188 -7.91 -20.46 -9.43
N GLU A 189 -7.78 -20.67 -8.12
CA GLU A 189 -8.79 -21.42 -7.34
C GLU A 189 -10.06 -20.60 -7.10
N CYS A 190 -9.98 -19.26 -7.19
CA CYS A 190 -11.14 -18.38 -7.11
C CYS A 190 -11.90 -18.25 -8.44
N ASP A 191 -11.35 -18.75 -9.54
CA ASP A 191 -12.01 -18.77 -10.84
C ASP A 191 -12.99 -19.96 -10.91
N PRO A 192 -14.32 -19.70 -11.00
CA PRO A 192 -15.32 -20.76 -11.05
C PRO A 192 -15.20 -21.65 -12.29
N GLU A 193 -14.72 -21.12 -13.43
CA GLU A 193 -14.51 -21.91 -14.65
C GLU A 193 -13.37 -22.90 -14.42
N HIS A 194 -12.22 -22.41 -13.95
CA HIS A 194 -11.07 -23.24 -13.64
C HIS A 194 -11.39 -24.28 -12.54
N ALA A 195 -12.13 -23.91 -11.50
CA ALA A 195 -12.58 -24.83 -10.46
C ALA A 195 -13.49 -25.94 -11.01
N ALA A 196 -14.44 -25.61 -11.89
CA ALA A 196 -15.32 -26.58 -12.55
C ALA A 196 -14.52 -27.53 -13.45
N MET A 197 -13.63 -27.00 -14.29
CA MET A 197 -12.77 -27.81 -15.17
C MET A 197 -11.90 -28.80 -14.38
N ARG A 198 -11.33 -28.36 -13.24
CA ARG A 198 -10.54 -29.24 -12.37
C ARG A 198 -11.39 -30.34 -11.73
N SER A 199 -12.62 -30.04 -11.33
CA SER A 199 -13.56 -31.04 -10.79
C SER A 199 -13.90 -32.09 -11.85
N ASP A 200 -14.19 -31.65 -13.08
CA ASP A 200 -14.49 -32.53 -14.20
C ASP A 200 -13.30 -33.43 -14.57
N ALA A 201 -12.09 -32.85 -14.62
CA ALA A 201 -10.86 -33.62 -14.85
C ALA A 201 -10.66 -34.70 -13.77
N LYS A 202 -10.88 -34.37 -12.49
CA LYS A 202 -10.82 -35.36 -11.38
C LYS A 202 -11.87 -36.46 -11.53
N ALA A 203 -13.09 -36.12 -11.94
CA ALA A 203 -14.16 -37.10 -12.14
C ALA A 203 -13.83 -38.06 -13.28
N ARG A 204 -13.34 -37.54 -14.41
CA ARG A 204 -12.90 -38.35 -15.57
C ARG A 204 -11.71 -39.24 -15.22
N PHE A 205 -10.71 -38.70 -14.51
CA PHE A 205 -9.58 -39.49 -14.02
C PHE A 205 -10.05 -40.66 -13.16
N ARG A 206 -10.99 -40.43 -12.23
CA ARG A 206 -11.56 -41.49 -11.39
C ARG A 206 -12.22 -42.58 -12.24
N GLN A 207 -13.00 -42.20 -13.25
CA GLN A 207 -13.65 -43.16 -14.16
C GLN A 207 -12.63 -43.98 -14.96
N ALA A 208 -11.60 -43.34 -15.53
CA ALA A 208 -10.53 -44.02 -16.25
C ALA A 208 -9.77 -45.00 -15.33
N PHE A 209 -9.48 -44.57 -14.11
CA PHE A 209 -8.83 -45.40 -13.10
C PHE A 209 -9.66 -46.61 -12.67
N GLU A 210 -10.99 -46.46 -12.59
CA GLU A 210 -11.94 -47.55 -12.30
C GLU A 210 -12.05 -48.58 -13.43
N ARG A 211 -11.75 -48.20 -14.67
CA ARG A 211 -11.73 -49.10 -15.83
C ARG A 211 -10.44 -49.91 -15.93
N LEU A 212 -9.38 -49.51 -15.22
CA LEU A 212 -8.14 -50.29 -15.16
C LEU A 212 -8.38 -51.68 -14.55
N PRO A 213 -7.75 -52.74 -15.08
CA PRO A 213 -7.73 -54.06 -14.46
C PRO A 213 -7.28 -54.01 -13.00
N GLU A 214 -7.85 -54.89 -12.16
CA GLU A 214 -7.61 -54.91 -10.72
C GLU A 214 -6.11 -54.96 -10.34
N ARG A 215 -5.32 -55.74 -11.11
CA ARG A 215 -3.86 -55.83 -10.92
C ARG A 215 -3.13 -54.52 -11.20
N GLU A 216 -3.54 -53.80 -12.25
CA GLU A 216 -2.97 -52.51 -12.63
C GLU A 216 -3.32 -51.44 -11.59
N ARG A 217 -4.59 -51.43 -11.15
CA ARG A 217 -5.05 -50.52 -10.09
C ARG A 217 -4.30 -50.73 -8.77
N LYS A 218 -4.08 -51.99 -8.37
CA LYS A 218 -3.30 -52.34 -7.18
C LYS A 218 -1.87 -51.81 -7.26
N VAL A 219 -1.20 -52.00 -8.40
CA VAL A 219 0.15 -51.44 -8.62
C VAL A 219 0.16 -49.92 -8.50
N ALA A 220 -0.81 -49.22 -9.10
CA ALA A 220 -0.90 -47.77 -9.03
C ALA A 220 -1.15 -47.25 -7.60
N VAL A 221 -2.04 -47.90 -6.83
CA VAL A 221 -2.30 -47.53 -5.43
C VAL A 221 -1.06 -47.74 -4.57
N LEU A 222 -0.37 -48.88 -4.71
CA LEU A 222 0.86 -49.16 -3.96
C LEU A 222 1.98 -48.15 -4.28
N LEU A 223 2.07 -47.72 -5.53
CA LEU A 223 3.07 -46.76 -5.98
C LEU A 223 2.77 -45.31 -5.56
N TYR A 224 1.54 -44.83 -5.79
CA TYR A 224 1.21 -43.40 -5.64
C TYR A 224 0.52 -43.03 -4.33
N VAL A 225 -0.13 -43.98 -3.65
CA VAL A 225 -0.81 -43.74 -2.36
C VAL A 225 0.06 -44.22 -1.21
N TYR A 226 0.67 -45.40 -1.35
CA TYR A 226 1.53 -45.98 -0.31
C TYR A 226 3.03 -45.68 -0.51
N ASN A 227 3.41 -44.99 -1.60
CA ASN A 227 4.79 -44.61 -1.91
C ASN A 227 5.81 -45.77 -1.85
N LEU A 228 5.38 -46.98 -2.21
CA LEU A 228 6.26 -48.15 -2.23
C LEU A 228 7.16 -48.16 -3.46
N THR A 229 8.36 -48.71 -3.31
CA THR A 229 9.29 -48.90 -4.43
C THR A 229 8.83 -50.05 -5.34
N LEU A 230 9.26 -50.01 -6.62
CA LEU A 230 8.92 -51.07 -7.59
C LEU A 230 9.38 -52.47 -7.13
N ARG A 231 10.49 -52.53 -6.37
CA ARG A 231 10.99 -53.76 -5.76
C ARG A 231 10.04 -54.30 -4.69
N GLU A 232 9.62 -53.46 -3.74
CA GLU A 232 8.67 -53.83 -2.68
C GLU A 232 7.32 -54.24 -3.25
N ILE A 233 6.83 -53.54 -4.29
CA ILE A 233 5.60 -53.91 -5.00
C ILE A 233 5.75 -55.28 -5.67
N GLY A 234 6.93 -55.57 -6.24
CA GLY A 234 7.24 -56.87 -6.83
C GLY A 234 7.20 -58.00 -5.80
N GLU A 235 7.78 -57.77 -4.63
CA GLU A 235 7.75 -58.72 -3.50
C GLU A 235 6.31 -58.97 -3.01
N ILE A 236 5.48 -57.94 -2.87
CA ILE A 236 4.07 -58.04 -2.44
C ILE A 236 3.21 -58.79 -3.47
N LEU A 237 3.45 -58.57 -4.76
CA LEU A 237 2.65 -59.14 -5.85
C LEU A 237 3.21 -60.47 -6.39
N GLY A 238 4.35 -60.93 -5.90
CA GLY A 238 5.03 -62.15 -6.34
C GLY A 238 5.55 -62.06 -7.78
N VAL A 239 6.00 -60.88 -8.22
CA VAL A 239 6.51 -60.62 -9.58
C VAL A 239 7.85 -59.88 -9.53
N THR A 240 8.62 -59.92 -10.64
CA THR A 240 9.89 -59.19 -10.72
C THR A 240 9.68 -57.69 -10.81
N GLU A 241 10.65 -56.90 -10.34
CA GLU A 241 10.65 -55.43 -10.46
C GLU A 241 10.44 -54.97 -11.91
N SER A 242 11.11 -55.63 -12.87
CA SER A 242 10.94 -55.36 -14.30
C SER A 242 9.49 -55.54 -14.76
N ARG A 243 8.77 -56.54 -14.21
CA ARG A 243 7.36 -56.74 -14.51
C ARG A 243 6.47 -55.63 -13.94
N VAL A 244 6.78 -55.11 -12.75
CA VAL A 244 6.08 -53.97 -12.16
C VAL A 244 6.29 -52.70 -13.00
N CYS A 245 7.51 -52.46 -13.48
CA CYS A 245 7.83 -51.34 -14.38
C CYS A 245 7.04 -51.43 -15.69
N GLN A 246 6.91 -52.62 -16.28
CA GLN A 246 6.06 -52.83 -17.46
C GLN A 246 4.58 -52.52 -17.19
N ILE A 247 4.06 -52.96 -16.04
CA ILE A 247 2.67 -52.70 -15.64
C ILE A 247 2.45 -51.20 -15.44
N HIS A 248 3.39 -50.49 -14.80
CA HIS A 248 3.36 -49.05 -14.65
C HIS A 248 3.31 -48.33 -16.00
N GLY A 249 4.18 -48.71 -16.95
CA GLY A 249 4.14 -48.15 -18.30
C GLY A 249 2.83 -48.42 -19.05
N GLN A 250 2.21 -49.59 -18.84
CA GLN A 250 0.88 -49.90 -19.40
C GLN A 250 -0.23 -49.04 -18.80
N ILE A 251 -0.19 -48.77 -17.49
CA ILE A 251 -1.13 -47.88 -16.80
C ILE A 251 -1.04 -46.48 -17.39
N THR A 252 0.17 -45.90 -17.47
CA THR A 252 0.37 -44.55 -18.02
C THR A 252 -0.12 -44.45 -19.46
N LYS A 253 0.14 -45.47 -20.30
CA LYS A 253 -0.32 -45.48 -21.69
C LYS A 253 -1.84 -45.53 -21.81
N LYS A 254 -2.52 -46.35 -21.00
CA LYS A 254 -3.98 -46.46 -20.99
C LYS A 254 -4.65 -45.19 -20.47
N LEU A 255 -4.17 -44.66 -19.35
CA LEU A 255 -4.69 -43.42 -18.79
C LEU A 255 -4.49 -42.24 -19.75
N ARG A 256 -3.33 -42.14 -20.41
CA ARG A 256 -3.08 -41.10 -21.42
C ARG A 256 -4.02 -41.23 -22.62
N ALA A 257 -4.24 -42.43 -23.14
CA ALA A 257 -5.16 -42.65 -24.27
C ALA A 257 -6.62 -42.33 -23.92
N GLU A 258 -7.02 -42.53 -22.66
CA GLU A 258 -8.38 -42.26 -22.20
C GLU A 258 -8.61 -40.79 -21.81
N LEU A 259 -7.52 -40.04 -21.55
CA LEU A 259 -7.52 -38.65 -21.12
C LEU A 259 -6.90 -37.69 -22.16
N GLU A 260 -6.66 -38.16 -23.40
CA GLU A 260 -5.96 -37.42 -24.48
C GLU A 260 -6.64 -36.08 -24.83
N VAL A 261 -7.95 -35.98 -24.64
CA VAL A 261 -8.74 -34.74 -24.85
C VAL A 261 -8.45 -33.67 -23.79
N ASP A 262 -7.93 -34.07 -22.62
CA ASP A 262 -7.71 -33.22 -21.45
C ASP A 262 -6.21 -33.06 -21.12
N GLU A 263 -5.31 -33.30 -22.08
CA GLU A 263 -3.85 -33.31 -21.85
C GLU A 263 -3.32 -31.97 -21.27
N GLN A 264 -3.92 -30.84 -21.65
CA GLN A 264 -3.65 -29.52 -21.08
C GLN A 264 -4.03 -29.42 -19.59
N LEU A 265 -5.19 -29.98 -19.19
CA LEU A 265 -5.69 -29.96 -17.81
C LEU A 265 -4.86 -30.80 -16.83
N PHE A 266 -4.21 -31.87 -17.31
CA PHE A 266 -3.35 -32.72 -16.46
C PHE A 266 -1.89 -32.24 -16.42
N SER A 267 -1.44 -31.51 -17.44
CA SER A 267 -0.11 -30.88 -17.42
C SER A 267 0.02 -29.77 -16.38
N GLU A 268 -1.10 -29.17 -15.97
CA GLU A 268 -1.15 -28.09 -14.96
C GLU A 268 -1.37 -28.60 -13.51
N VAL A 269 -1.70 -29.88 -13.32
CA VAL A 269 -1.96 -30.49 -11.99
C VAL A 269 -0.76 -31.30 -11.47
N ALA A 270 0.16 -31.73 -12.35
CA ALA A 270 1.37 -32.47 -12.01
C ALA A 270 2.53 -31.55 -11.58
#